data_AF-A0A2T7EGC4-F1
#
_entry.id   AF-A0A2T7EGC4-F1
#
_cell.length_a   1.000
_cell.length_b   1.000
_cell.length_c   1.000
_cell.angle_alpha   90.00
_cell.angle_beta   90.00
_cell.angle_gamma   90.00
#
_symmetry.space_group_name_H-M   'P 1'
#
loop_
_entity.id
_entity.type
_entity.pdbx_description
1 polymer ?
#
loop_
_entity_poly.entity_id
_entity_poly.type
_entity_poly.pdbx_seq_one_letter_code
_entity_poly.pdbx_strand_id
1 'polypeptide(L)'
;MAQVRASRTPSKAATASSACSSDVRQLPLVNCPYCGKWIIRRQSKQPATLGAYFFKCEDNVQGDPTSCSFYKWENDYRKWLMSTCREDVDGPQCDTREFQQLKHDIGQLKQIVTELKMEIVALRTKSPKPFVIVDSACVLSLVIGCMFGIVVAMYLD
;
A
#
# COMPACT_ATOMS: atom_id res chain seq x y z
N MET A 1 -34.47 51.84 -28.46
CA MET A 1 -34.12 51.19 -27.18
C MET A 1 -34.79 49.82 -27.15
N ALA A 2 -34.05 48.74 -27.38
CA ALA A 2 -34.55 47.37 -27.17
C ALA A 2 -33.35 46.45 -26.89
N GLN A 3 -33.46 45.69 -25.81
CA GLN A 3 -32.37 45.09 -25.05
C GLN A 3 -31.81 43.79 -25.64
N VAL A 4 -30.50 43.63 -25.40
CA VAL A 4 -29.69 42.42 -25.57
C VAL A 4 -30.16 41.32 -24.59
N ARG A 5 -30.50 40.13 -25.09
CA ARG A 5 -30.83 38.96 -24.25
C ARG A 5 -29.65 37.98 -24.24
N ALA A 6 -28.88 38.02 -23.15
CA ALA A 6 -27.80 37.08 -22.88
C ALA A 6 -28.39 35.73 -22.39
N SER A 7 -28.13 34.66 -23.13
CA SER A 7 -28.48 33.29 -22.72
C SER A 7 -27.41 32.75 -21.78
N ARG A 8 -27.69 32.72 -20.47
CA ARG A 8 -26.87 32.04 -19.46
C ARG A 8 -27.10 30.54 -19.55
N THR A 9 -26.05 29.78 -19.84
CA THR A 9 -26.02 28.33 -19.70
C THR A 9 -25.83 27.96 -18.22
N PRO A 10 -26.60 27.00 -17.66
CA PRO A 10 -26.33 26.49 -16.32
C PRO A 10 -25.22 25.43 -16.39
N SER A 11 -24.08 25.72 -15.75
CA SER A 11 -23.03 24.74 -15.45
C SER A 11 -23.59 23.69 -14.49
N LYS A 12 -24.05 22.56 -15.03
CA LYS A 12 -24.41 21.39 -14.22
C LYS A 12 -23.12 20.78 -13.70
N ALA A 13 -22.87 20.96 -12.41
CA ALA A 13 -21.78 20.33 -11.69
C ALA A 13 -21.82 18.82 -11.97
N ALA A 14 -20.76 18.31 -12.60
CA ALA A 14 -20.55 16.87 -12.69
C ALA A 14 -20.24 16.37 -11.28
N THR A 15 -21.24 15.79 -10.63
CA THR A 15 -20.99 14.87 -9.52
C THR A 15 -20.03 13.82 -10.07
N ALA A 16 -18.77 13.90 -9.63
CA ALA A 16 -17.81 12.83 -9.82
C ALA A 16 -18.29 11.65 -8.99
N SER A 17 -19.28 10.92 -9.51
CA SER A 17 -19.52 9.54 -9.12
C SER A 17 -18.20 8.85 -9.38
N SER A 18 -17.47 8.51 -8.32
CA SER A 18 -16.30 7.65 -8.40
C SER A 18 -16.75 6.38 -9.10
N ALA A 19 -16.53 6.34 -10.41
CA ALA A 19 -16.65 5.15 -11.20
C ALA A 19 -15.55 4.24 -10.67
N CYS A 20 -15.92 3.40 -9.69
CA CYS A 20 -15.12 2.25 -9.36
C CYS A 20 -14.91 1.52 -10.69
N SER A 21 -13.64 1.54 -11.12
CA SER A 21 -13.12 0.84 -12.27
C SER A 21 -13.74 -0.55 -12.27
N SER A 22 -14.69 -0.74 -13.16
CA SER A 22 -15.39 -1.99 -13.36
C SER A 22 -14.47 -2.91 -14.14
N ASP A 23 -13.37 -3.31 -13.52
CA ASP A 23 -12.79 -4.61 -13.82
C ASP A 23 -13.89 -5.65 -13.63
N VAL A 24 -14.02 -6.53 -14.61
CA VAL A 24 -15.27 -7.18 -15.00
C VAL A 24 -15.66 -8.32 -14.04
N ARG A 25 -16.20 -7.90 -12.88
CA ARG A 25 -17.50 -8.27 -12.30
C ARG A 25 -17.87 -9.76 -12.16
N GLN A 26 -16.96 -10.65 -11.77
CA GLN A 26 -17.41 -11.92 -11.20
C GLN A 26 -17.94 -11.67 -9.78
N LEU A 27 -19.21 -12.03 -9.54
CA LEU A 27 -19.81 -11.98 -8.20
C LEU A 27 -19.05 -12.94 -7.28
N PRO A 28 -18.71 -12.53 -6.04
CA PRO A 28 -17.96 -13.36 -5.11
C PRO A 28 -18.73 -14.65 -4.80
N LEU A 29 -18.01 -15.76 -4.73
CA LEU A 29 -18.54 -17.03 -4.26
C LEU A 29 -18.29 -17.11 -2.75
N VAL A 30 -19.34 -17.29 -1.97
CA VAL A 30 -19.27 -17.36 -0.50
C VAL A 30 -19.79 -18.71 -0.01
N ASN A 31 -19.65 -18.97 1.28
CA ASN A 31 -20.22 -20.17 1.90
C ASN A 31 -21.76 -20.10 1.94
N CYS A 32 -22.39 -21.25 1.71
CA CYS A 32 -23.83 -21.40 1.77
C CYS A 32 -24.33 -21.21 3.21
N PRO A 33 -25.31 -20.34 3.47
CA PRO A 33 -25.81 -20.08 4.82
C PRO A 33 -26.52 -21.30 5.45
N TYR A 34 -26.95 -22.27 4.66
CA TYR A 34 -27.70 -23.43 5.16
C TYR A 34 -26.82 -24.61 5.58
N CYS A 35 -25.66 -24.80 4.92
CA CYS A 35 -24.83 -25.99 5.13
C CYS A 35 -23.32 -25.70 5.20
N GLY A 36 -22.91 -24.44 5.06
CA GLY A 36 -21.50 -24.02 5.13
C GLY A 36 -20.63 -24.38 3.92
N LYS A 37 -21.11 -25.22 2.99
CA LYS A 37 -20.37 -25.58 1.76
C LYS A 37 -20.33 -24.44 0.74
N TRP A 38 -19.41 -24.50 -0.21
CA TRP A 38 -19.22 -23.44 -1.19
C TRP A 38 -20.41 -23.28 -2.14
N ILE A 39 -20.73 -22.02 -2.46
CA ILE A 39 -21.63 -21.68 -3.55
C ILE A 39 -20.85 -21.70 -4.86
N ILE A 40 -21.42 -22.31 -5.88
CA ILE A 40 -20.81 -22.44 -7.20
C ILE A 40 -21.61 -21.65 -8.25
N ARG A 41 -20.87 -21.06 -9.19
CA ARG A 41 -21.45 -20.45 -10.40
C ARG A 41 -21.60 -21.51 -11.49
N ARG A 42 -22.75 -21.52 -12.15
CA ARG A 42 -23.05 -22.38 -13.31
C ARG A 42 -23.77 -21.58 -14.39
N GLN A 43 -23.57 -21.99 -15.63
CA GLN A 43 -24.26 -21.42 -16.78
C GLN A 43 -25.41 -22.36 -17.17
N SER A 44 -26.59 -21.81 -17.42
CA SER A 44 -27.76 -22.56 -17.84
C SER A 44 -27.58 -23.09 -19.26
N LYS A 45 -27.93 -24.37 -19.42
CA LYS A 45 -27.97 -25.10 -20.70
C LYS A 45 -29.40 -25.26 -21.22
N GLN A 46 -30.40 -24.74 -20.51
CA GLN A 46 -31.80 -24.85 -20.92
C GLN A 46 -32.10 -23.90 -22.08
N PRO A 47 -32.87 -24.30 -23.11
CA PRO A 47 -33.12 -23.46 -24.28
C PRO A 47 -33.68 -22.06 -23.95
N ALA A 48 -34.59 -21.97 -22.98
CA ALA A 48 -35.23 -20.71 -22.60
C ALA A 48 -34.31 -19.74 -21.82
N THR A 49 -33.24 -20.25 -21.20
CA THR A 49 -32.32 -19.45 -20.36
C THR A 49 -30.85 -19.67 -20.77
N LEU A 50 -30.62 -20.08 -22.01
CA LEU A 50 -29.32 -20.51 -22.49
C LEU A 50 -28.30 -19.38 -22.29
N GLY A 51 -27.20 -19.70 -21.62
CA GLY A 51 -26.12 -18.76 -21.37
C GLY A 51 -26.28 -17.89 -20.13
N ALA A 52 -27.45 -17.87 -19.49
CA ALA A 52 -27.67 -17.16 -18.22
C ALA A 52 -26.95 -17.85 -17.06
N TYR A 53 -26.41 -17.06 -16.12
CA TYR A 53 -25.72 -17.60 -14.95
C TYR A 53 -26.64 -17.70 -13.74
N PHE A 54 -26.44 -18.77 -12.98
CA PHE A 54 -27.06 -18.99 -11.68
C PHE A 54 -26.04 -19.50 -10.67
N PHE A 55 -26.39 -19.34 -9.40
CA PHE A 55 -25.57 -19.68 -8.25
C PHE A 55 -26.34 -20.68 -7.41
N LYS A 56 -25.72 -21.81 -7.09
CA LYS A 56 -26.31 -22.84 -6.24
C LYS A 56 -25.28 -23.37 -5.26
N CYS A 57 -25.74 -23.97 -4.17
CA CYS A 57 -24.83 -24.74 -3.32
C CYS A 57 -24.27 -25.93 -4.10
N GLU A 58 -23.03 -26.31 -3.82
CA GLU A 58 -22.42 -27.53 -4.33
C GLU A 58 -23.27 -28.77 -4.06
N ASP A 59 -23.84 -28.86 -2.86
CA ASP A 59 -24.72 -29.94 -2.40
C ASP A 59 -26.18 -29.82 -2.87
N ASN A 60 -26.52 -28.82 -3.69
CA ASN A 60 -27.88 -28.74 -4.24
C ASN A 60 -28.02 -29.76 -5.38
N VAL A 61 -28.68 -30.88 -5.13
CA VAL A 61 -28.91 -31.95 -6.11
C VAL A 61 -30.37 -31.89 -6.59
N GLN A 62 -30.56 -31.86 -7.90
CA GLN A 62 -31.91 -31.77 -8.47
C GLN A 62 -32.69 -33.06 -8.21
N GLY A 63 -33.88 -32.94 -7.62
CA GLY A 63 -34.77 -34.07 -7.34
C GLY A 63 -34.53 -34.76 -6.00
N ASP A 64 -33.53 -34.32 -5.23
CA ASP A 64 -33.28 -34.83 -3.88
C ASP A 64 -33.77 -33.82 -2.83
N PRO A 65 -34.82 -34.15 -2.04
CA PRO A 65 -35.35 -33.27 -1.00
C PRO A 65 -34.43 -33.14 0.22
N THR A 66 -33.44 -34.03 0.38
CA THR A 66 -32.45 -33.96 1.47
C THR A 66 -31.28 -33.04 1.15
N SER A 67 -31.16 -32.65 -0.12
CA SER A 67 -30.09 -31.81 -0.62
C SER A 67 -30.28 -30.33 -0.23
N CYS A 68 -29.18 -29.57 -0.19
CA CYS A 68 -29.24 -28.15 0.17
C CYS A 68 -30.09 -27.37 -0.86
N SER A 69 -31.04 -26.55 -0.43
CA SER A 69 -31.98 -25.85 -1.33
C SER A 69 -31.47 -24.49 -1.82
N PHE A 70 -30.22 -24.11 -1.54
CA PHE A 70 -29.70 -22.80 -1.96
C PHE A 70 -29.57 -22.71 -3.48
N TYR A 71 -30.35 -21.80 -4.07
CA TYR A 71 -30.35 -21.49 -5.49
C TYR A 71 -30.78 -20.03 -5.71
N LYS A 72 -30.04 -19.28 -6.54
CA LYS A 72 -30.37 -17.91 -6.96
C LYS A 72 -29.89 -17.63 -8.38
N TRP A 73 -30.66 -16.90 -9.17
CA TRP A 73 -30.18 -16.32 -10.42
C TRP A 73 -29.18 -15.19 -10.15
N GLU A 74 -28.37 -14.83 -11.15
CA GLU A 74 -27.29 -13.84 -10.99
C GLU A 74 -27.73 -12.52 -10.33
N ASN A 75 -28.85 -11.95 -10.76
CA ASN A 75 -29.37 -10.69 -10.21
C ASN A 75 -29.84 -10.85 -8.76
N ASP A 76 -30.45 -11.98 -8.42
CA ASP A 76 -30.93 -12.24 -7.06
C ASP A 76 -29.78 -12.58 -6.13
N TYR A 77 -28.75 -13.26 -6.65
CA TYR A 77 -27.51 -13.53 -5.93
C TYR A 77 -26.78 -12.23 -5.61
N ARG A 78 -26.70 -11.29 -6.56
CA ARG A 78 -26.15 -9.95 -6.34
C ARG A 78 -26.88 -9.20 -5.23
N LYS A 79 -28.22 -9.18 -5.28
CA LYS A 79 -29.04 -8.53 -4.24
C LYS A 79 -28.84 -9.20 -2.89
N TRP A 80 -28.80 -10.54 -2.87
CA TRP A 80 -28.56 -11.31 -1.67
C TRP A 80 -27.20 -10.98 -1.04
N LEU A 81 -26.12 -10.95 -1.83
CA LEU A 81 -24.79 -10.51 -1.39
C LEU A 81 -24.82 -9.09 -0.82
N MET A 82 -25.48 -8.15 -1.48
CA MET A 82 -25.59 -6.76 -0.96
C MET A 82 -26.36 -6.66 0.36
N SER A 83 -27.27 -7.61 0.64
CA SER A 83 -28.03 -7.65 1.89
C SER A 83 -27.34 -8.44 3.00
N THR A 84 -26.56 -9.47 2.64
CA THR A 84 -26.00 -10.46 3.58
C THR A 84 -24.51 -10.20 3.85
N CYS A 85 -23.78 -9.72 2.85
CA CYS A 85 -22.35 -9.36 2.97
C CYS A 85 -22.17 -7.85 3.26
N ARG A 86 -23.12 -7.24 3.99
CA ARG A 86 -22.97 -5.87 4.49
C ARG A 86 -22.01 -5.79 5.68
N GLU A 87 -21.53 -6.93 6.15
CA GLU A 87 -20.43 -7.10 7.08
C GLU A 87 -19.36 -7.90 6.32
N ASP A 88 -18.09 -7.58 6.56
CA ASP A 88 -16.90 -8.17 5.93
C ASP A 88 -16.45 -7.54 4.60
N VAL A 89 -16.20 -6.22 4.66
CA VAL A 89 -14.97 -5.67 4.05
C VAL A 89 -13.85 -5.85 5.07
N ASP A 90 -13.52 -7.10 5.36
CA ASP A 90 -12.16 -7.47 5.74
C ASP A 90 -11.75 -8.51 4.72
N GLY A 91 -10.63 -8.22 4.04
CA GLY A 91 -10.03 -9.14 3.08
C GLY A 91 -9.54 -10.41 3.79
N PRO A 92 -8.62 -11.20 3.20
CA PRO A 92 -7.99 -12.29 3.94
C PRO A 92 -7.48 -11.72 5.28
N GLN A 93 -8.08 -12.17 6.37
CA GLN A 93 -7.83 -11.70 7.72
C GLN A 93 -6.41 -12.10 8.10
N CYS A 94 -5.45 -11.27 7.69
CA CYS A 94 -4.11 -11.26 8.22
C CYS A 94 -4.27 -10.76 9.66
N ASP A 95 -4.07 -11.68 10.59
CA ASP A 95 -4.24 -11.56 12.03
C ASP A 95 -4.13 -10.11 12.50
N THR A 96 -5.23 -9.53 12.96
CA THR A 96 -5.26 -8.20 13.60
C THR A 96 -4.19 -8.08 14.68
N ARG A 97 -3.81 -9.21 15.30
CA ARG A 97 -2.69 -9.34 16.24
C ARG A 97 -1.33 -9.16 15.59
N GLU A 98 -1.06 -9.79 14.45
CA GLU A 98 0.21 -9.61 13.72
C GLU A 98 0.34 -8.19 13.20
N PHE A 99 -0.75 -7.58 12.70
CA PHE A 99 -0.74 -6.19 12.28
C PHE A 99 -0.54 -5.22 13.47
N GLN A 100 -1.19 -5.49 14.61
CA GLN A 100 -1.00 -4.71 15.83
C GLN A 100 0.42 -4.86 16.40
N GLN A 101 0.97 -6.09 16.38
CA GLN A 101 2.32 -6.39 16.79
C GLN A 101 3.33 -5.69 15.88
N LEU A 102 3.16 -5.79 14.56
CA LEU A 102 4.00 -5.11 13.59
C LEU A 102 3.94 -3.58 13.76
N LYS A 103 2.77 -3.02 14.02
CA LYS A 103 2.60 -1.59 14.28
C LYS A 103 3.35 -1.16 15.55
N HIS A 104 3.30 -1.97 16.59
CA HIS A 104 4.04 -1.75 17.82
C HIS A 104 5.57 -1.84 17.59
N ASP A 105 6.03 -2.88 16.90
CA ASP A 105 7.44 -3.10 16.60
C ASP A 105 8.03 -1.99 15.70
N ILE A 106 7.27 -1.53 14.70
CA ILE A 106 7.64 -0.34 13.91
C ILE A 106 7.74 0.91 14.78
N GLY A 107 6.87 1.05 15.79
CA GLY A 107 6.93 2.13 16.76
C GLY A 107 8.22 2.09 17.58
N GLN A 108 8.55 0.93 18.14
CA GLN A 108 9.77 0.72 18.91
C GLN A 108 11.04 0.94 18.08
N LEU A 109 11.07 0.40 16.85
CA LEU A 109 12.22 0.54 15.96
C LEU A 109 12.47 2.00 15.59
N LYS A 110 11.42 2.78 15.32
CA LYS A 110 11.56 4.22 15.05
C LYS A 110 12.22 4.95 16.22
N GLN A 111 11.82 4.63 17.44
CA GLN A 111 12.39 5.25 18.64
C GLN A 111 13.87 4.91 18.79
N ILE A 112 14.25 3.64 18.65
CA ILE A 112 15.65 3.20 18.71
C ILE A 112 16.49 3.88 17.64
N VAL A 113 15.99 3.98 16.40
CA VAL A 113 16.69 4.67 15.31
C VAL A 113 16.88 6.16 15.61
N THR A 114 15.89 6.84 16.21
CA THR A 114 16.04 8.24 16.59
C THR A 114 17.08 8.44 17.69
N GLU A 115 17.14 7.54 18.66
CA GLU A 115 18.12 7.58 19.75
C GLU A 115 19.54 7.33 19.24
N LEU A 116 19.75 6.25 18.50
CA LEU A 116 21.05 5.95 17.87
C LEU A 116 21.52 7.08 16.95
N LYS A 117 20.59 7.71 16.22
CA LYS A 117 20.91 8.87 15.39
C LYS A 117 21.41 10.05 16.22
N MET A 118 20.79 10.31 17.38
CA MET A 118 21.25 11.36 18.31
C MET A 118 22.61 11.03 18.92
N GLU A 119 22.85 9.76 19.28
CA GLU A 119 24.16 9.31 19.78
C GLU A 119 25.27 9.46 18.74
N ILE A 120 25.02 9.08 17.48
CA ILE A 120 25.98 9.28 16.38
C ILE A 120 26.30 10.77 16.20
N VAL A 121 25.29 11.63 16.25
CA VAL A 121 25.49 13.09 16.18
C VAL A 121 26.35 13.56 17.36
N ALA A 122 26.04 13.13 18.58
CA ALA A 122 26.78 13.50 19.78
C ALA A 122 28.24 13.02 19.74
N LEU A 123 28.50 11.81 19.27
CA LEU A 123 29.84 11.28 19.07
C LEU A 123 30.59 12.06 17.99
N ARG A 124 29.94 12.38 16.87
CA ARG A 124 30.51 13.21 15.81
C ARG A 124 30.91 14.60 16.31
N THR A 125 30.14 15.18 17.24
CA THR A 125 30.47 16.48 17.86
C THR A 125 31.49 16.40 18.98
N LYS A 126 31.66 15.25 19.64
CA LYS A 126 32.70 15.03 20.68
C LYS A 126 34.05 14.68 20.08
N SER A 127 34.08 14.12 18.87
CA SER A 127 35.30 13.85 18.12
C SER A 127 35.35 14.59 16.79
N PRO A 128 35.32 15.94 16.75
CA PRO A 128 35.88 16.64 15.61
C PRO A 128 37.38 16.44 15.75
N LYS A 129 37.92 15.31 15.28
CA LYS A 129 39.37 15.25 15.07
C LYS A 129 39.61 16.32 14.01
N PRO A 130 40.27 17.46 14.30
CA PRO A 130 40.76 18.29 13.22
C PRO A 130 41.75 17.40 12.49
N PHE A 131 41.36 16.89 11.33
CA PHE A 131 42.31 16.27 10.42
C PHE A 131 43.15 17.44 9.89
N VAL A 132 44.18 17.81 10.66
CA VAL A 132 45.22 18.71 10.19
C VAL A 132 45.95 17.94 9.12
N ILE A 133 45.62 18.22 7.86
CA ILE A 133 46.44 17.79 6.73
C ILE A 133 47.71 18.61 6.85
N VAL A 134 48.73 18.04 7.49
CA VAL A 134 50.09 18.55 7.31
C VAL A 134 50.48 18.09 5.91
N ASP A 135 50.30 18.98 4.94
CA ASP A 135 50.71 18.70 3.57
C ASP A 135 52.21 18.35 3.58
N SER A 136 52.61 17.29 2.89
CA SER A 136 54.00 16.88 2.76
C SER A 136 54.89 18.04 2.28
N ALA A 137 54.33 18.92 1.44
CA ALA A 137 54.99 20.15 1.01
C ALA A 137 55.31 21.10 2.17
N CYS A 138 54.42 21.27 3.16
CA CYS A 138 54.70 22.12 4.34
C CYS A 138 55.86 21.58 5.18
N VAL A 139 55.94 20.25 5.36
CA VAL A 139 57.05 19.62 6.09
C VAL A 139 58.36 19.78 5.31
N LEU A 140 58.34 19.53 3.99
CA LEU A 140 59.51 19.76 3.15
C LEU A 140 59.96 21.23 3.16
N SER A 141 59.04 22.19 3.08
CA SER A 141 59.38 23.62 3.11
C SER A 141 60.03 24.04 4.42
N LEU A 142 59.57 23.52 5.57
CA LEU A 142 60.20 23.76 6.87
C LEU A 142 61.61 23.17 6.94
N VAL A 143 61.79 21.91 6.51
CA VAL A 143 63.10 21.25 6.55
C VAL A 143 64.09 21.92 5.60
N ILE A 144 63.66 22.22 4.37
CA ILE A 144 64.49 22.91 3.38
C ILE A 144 64.84 24.32 3.89
N GLY A 145 63.87 25.07 4.41
CA GLY A 145 64.10 26.39 4.98
C GLY A 145 65.12 26.39 6.12
N CYS A 146 65.05 25.41 7.03
CA CYS A 146 66.03 25.25 8.09
C CYS A 146 67.43 24.93 7.54
N MET A 147 67.54 24.03 6.57
CA MET A 147 68.83 23.67 5.97
C MET A 147 69.47 24.84 5.23
N PHE A 148 68.68 25.58 4.43
CA PHE A 148 69.17 26.79 3.76
C PHE A 148 69.56 27.88 4.76
N GLY A 149 68.80 28.07 5.84
CA GLY A 149 69.15 29.03 6.90
C GLY A 149 70.50 28.72 7.56
N ILE A 150 70.76 27.44 7.86
CA ILE A 150 72.05 27.00 8.43
C ILE A 150 73.19 27.23 7.43
N VAL A 151 73.00 26.86 6.17
CA VAL A 151 74.04 27.05 5.13
C VAL A 151 74.34 28.52 4.91
N VAL A 152 73.31 29.37 4.81
CA VAL A 152 73.49 30.82 4.64
C VAL A 152 74.18 31.44 5.85
N ALA A 153 73.83 31.01 7.07
CA ALA A 153 74.51 31.45 8.29
C ALA A 153 76.00 31.05 8.31
N MET A 154 76.34 29.85 7.85
CA MET A 154 77.75 29.40 7.76
C MET A 154 78.58 30.14 6.70
N TYR A 155 77.95 30.74 5.69
CA TYR A 155 78.63 31.45 4.60
C TYR A 155 78.68 32.98 4.81
N LEU A 156 77.94 33.52 5.79
CA LEU A 156 77.92 34.94 6.15
C LEU A 156 78.71 35.26 7.42
N ASP A 157 79.32 34.25 8.06
CA ASP A 157 80.31 34.38 9.14
C ASP A 157 81.74 34.30 8.58
#